data_AF-A0A7C5MFF7-F1
#
_entry.id   AF-A0A7C5MFF7-F1
#
_cell.length_a   1.000
_cell.length_b   1.000
_cell.length_c   1.000
_cell.angle_alpha   90.00
_cell.angle_beta   90.00
_cell.angle_gamma   90.00
#
_symmetry.space_group_name_H-M   'P 1'
#
loop_
_entity.id
_entity.type
_entity.pdbx_description
1 polymer ?
#
loop_
_entity_poly.entity_id
_entity_poly.type
_entity_poly.pdbx_seq_one_letter_code
_entity_poly.pdbx_strand_id
1 'polypeptide(L)'
;MALPKSLPRICIALGCKEPEELLQQARSQAEAGESFLEFRLDYLRDPARGPAVIADFLREQPGCQVLATCRRRQNQGRFNGSVEEQLRVL
;
A
#
# COMPACT_ATOMS: atom_id res chain seq x y z
N MET A 1 -6.12 7.28 15.67
CA MET A 1 -6.51 5.93 16.17
C MET A 1 -5.25 5.22 16.64
N ALA A 2 -5.31 4.51 17.77
CA ALA A 2 -4.20 3.68 18.22
C ALA A 2 -4.14 2.40 17.36
N LEU A 3 -2.93 1.98 16.97
CA LEU A 3 -2.75 0.70 16.27
C LEU A 3 -3.24 -0.45 17.17
N PRO A 4 -3.88 -1.49 16.60
CA PRO A 4 -4.36 -2.62 17.39
C PRO A 4 -3.18 -3.36 18.04
N LYS A 5 -3.42 -3.97 19.21
CA LYS A 5 -2.40 -4.76 19.95
C LYS A 5 -1.84 -5.92 19.12
N SER A 6 -2.56 -6.36 18.10
CA SER A 6 -2.14 -7.37 17.14
C SER A 6 -2.77 -7.06 15.78
N LEU A 7 -1.98 -7.18 14.71
CA LEU A 7 -2.49 -7.13 13.34
C LEU A 7 -3.19 -8.45 12.97
N PRO A 8 -4.10 -8.44 11.98
CA PRO A 8 -4.64 -9.67 11.39
C PRO A 8 -3.52 -10.60 10.91
N ARG A 9 -3.76 -11.91 10.98
CA ARG A 9 -2.75 -12.92 10.61
C ARG A 9 -2.48 -12.99 9.10
N ILE A 10 -3.42 -12.51 8.30
CA ILE A 10 -3.36 -12.52 6.84
C ILE A 10 -3.23 -11.07 6.38
N CYS A 11 -2.26 -10.83 5.50
CA CYS A 11 -2.04 -9.54 4.85
C CYS A 11 -2.11 -9.74 3.34
N ILE A 12 -3.00 -9.03 2.67
CA ILE A 12 -3.20 -9.15 1.23
C ILE A 12 -2.35 -8.10 0.51
N ALA A 13 -1.40 -8.55 -0.31
CA ALA A 13 -0.53 -7.66 -1.06
C ALA A 13 -1.16 -7.21 -2.39
N LEU A 14 -1.24 -5.90 -2.59
CA LEU A 14 -1.81 -5.24 -3.76
C LEU A 14 -0.69 -4.58 -4.57
N GLY A 15 -0.53 -4.99 -5.83
CA GLY A 15 0.53 -4.53 -6.71
C GLY A 15 0.01 -4.21 -8.10
N CYS A 16 -0.38 -2.95 -8.30
CA CYS A 16 -0.96 -2.42 -9.54
C CYS A 16 -0.04 -1.39 -10.19
N LYS A 17 -0.27 -1.07 -11.46
CA LYS A 17 0.56 -0.07 -12.17
C LYS A 17 0.08 1.36 -11.96
N GLU A 18 -1.24 1.53 -11.80
CA GLU A 18 -1.89 2.84 -11.69
C GLU A 18 -2.52 3.04 -10.30
N PRO A 19 -2.46 4.27 -9.75
CA PRO A 19 -3.08 4.62 -8.46
C PRO A 19 -4.57 4.29 -8.34
N GLU A 20 -5.34 4.52 -9.40
CA GLU A 20 -6.79 4.28 -9.43
C GLU A 20 -7.11 2.78 -9.34
N GLU A 21 -6.32 1.96 -10.04
CA GLU A 21 -6.44 0.50 -10.00
C GLU A 21 -6.10 -0.03 -8.59
N LEU A 22 -5.05 0.52 -7.96
CA LEU A 22 -4.66 0.16 -6.60
C LEU A 22 -5.77 0.49 -5.59
N LEU A 23 -6.38 1.67 -5.71
CA LEU A 23 -7.50 2.08 -4.87
C LEU A 23 -8.73 1.20 -5.06
N GLN A 24 -9.07 0.89 -6.32
CA GLN A 24 -10.21 0.05 -6.65
C GLN A 24 -10.04 -1.37 -6.11
N GLN A 25 -8.84 -1.97 -6.25
CA GLN A 25 -8.56 -3.28 -5.70
C GLN A 25 -8.63 -3.27 -4.16
N ALA A 26 -8.08 -2.24 -3.51
CA ALA A 26 -8.14 -2.11 -2.06
C ALA A 26 -9.58 -2.03 -1.54
N ARG A 27 -10.45 -1.26 -2.22
CA ARG A 27 -11.88 -1.19 -1.90
C ARG A 27 -12.55 -2.55 -2.05
N SER A 28 -12.31 -3.24 -3.15
CA SER A 28 -12.88 -4.57 -3.38
C SER A 28 -12.45 -5.59 -2.32
N GLN A 29 -11.19 -5.55 -1.86
CA GLN A 29 -10.72 -6.41 -0.76
C GLN A 29 -11.39 -6.06 0.57
N ALA A 30 -11.51 -4.76 0.89
CA ALA A 30 -12.20 -4.32 2.10
C ALA A 30 -13.68 -4.74 2.10
N GLU A 31 -14.37 -4.62 0.96
CA GLU A 31 -15.76 -5.08 0.77
C GLU A 31 -15.90 -6.60 0.91
N ALA A 32 -14.87 -7.37 0.52
CA ALA A 32 -14.80 -8.81 0.73
C ALA A 32 -14.51 -9.21 2.20
N GLY A 33 -14.27 -8.24 3.09
CA GLY A 33 -14.03 -8.46 4.52
C GLY A 33 -12.55 -8.48 4.92
N GLU A 34 -11.63 -8.24 3.99
CA GLU A 34 -10.20 -8.16 4.29
C GLU A 34 -9.89 -6.85 5.02
N SER A 35 -9.16 -6.95 6.12
CA SER A 35 -8.89 -5.81 7.01
C SER A 35 -7.41 -5.44 7.13
N PHE A 36 -6.51 -6.18 6.48
CA PHE A 36 -5.08 -5.88 6.46
C PHE A 36 -4.49 -6.03 5.07
N LEU A 37 -4.08 -4.90 4.50
CA LEU A 37 -3.65 -4.81 3.11
C LEU A 37 -2.22 -4.26 3.01
N GLU A 38 -1.37 -4.87 2.19
CA GLU A 38 -0.06 -4.33 1.84
C GLU A 38 -0.15 -3.60 0.50
N PHE A 39 0.19 -2.31 0.49
CA PHE A 39 0.27 -1.50 -0.73
C PHE A 39 1.69 -1.54 -1.26
N ARG A 40 1.90 -2.31 -2.34
CA ARG A 40 3.20 -2.44 -3.02
C ARG A 40 3.43 -1.27 -3.97
N LEU A 41 3.85 -0.15 -3.40
CA LEU A 41 4.13 1.10 -4.12
C LEU A 41 5.21 0.94 -5.19
N ASP A 42 6.10 -0.05 -5.05
CA ASP A 42 7.10 -0.35 -6.08
C ASP A 42 6.51 -0.85 -7.40
N TYR A 43 5.25 -1.27 -7.43
CA TYR A 43 4.55 -1.69 -8.66
C TYR A 43 3.94 -0.52 -9.43
N LEU A 44 3.71 0.61 -8.77
CA LEU A 44 3.21 1.82 -9.41
C LEU A 44 4.26 2.36 -10.40
N ARG A 45 3.79 2.90 -11.53
CA ARG A 45 4.68 3.62 -12.46
C ARG A 45 5.32 4.84 -11.79
N ASP A 46 4.56 5.50 -10.93
CA ASP A 46 5.02 6.59 -10.06
C ASP A 46 4.72 6.25 -8.59
N PRO A 47 5.71 5.73 -7.85
CA PRO A 47 5.57 5.39 -6.44
C PRO A 47 5.19 6.58 -5.54
N ALA A 48 5.54 7.81 -5.92
CA ALA A 48 5.25 9.01 -5.11
C ALA A 48 3.76 9.34 -5.03
N ARG A 49 2.93 8.77 -5.93
CA ARG A 49 1.47 8.86 -5.88
C ARG A 49 0.85 7.93 -4.83
N GLY A 50 1.61 6.95 -4.32
CA GLY A 50 1.14 5.94 -3.38
C GLY A 50 0.55 6.49 -2.07
N PRO A 51 1.24 7.40 -1.35
CA PRO A 51 0.75 7.93 -0.07
C PRO A 51 -0.62 8.60 -0.16
N ALA A 52 -0.90 9.32 -1.26
CA ALA A 52 -2.21 9.93 -1.48
C ALA A 52 -3.32 8.87 -1.59
N VAL A 53 -3.06 7.79 -2.33
CA VAL A 53 -3.99 6.65 -2.46
C VAL A 53 -4.27 6.00 -1.10
N ILE A 54 -3.23 5.79 -0.30
CA ILE A 54 -3.36 5.20 1.04
C ILE A 54 -4.21 6.10 1.94
N ALA A 55 -3.96 7.41 1.90
CA ALA A 55 -4.72 8.38 2.69
C ALA A 55 -6.21 8.41 2.31
N ASP A 56 -6.51 8.36 1.01
CA ASP A 56 -7.89 8.31 0.51
C ASP A 56 -8.58 7.00 0.91
N PHE A 57 -7.90 5.85 0.75
CA PHE A 57 -8.42 4.56 1.16
C PHE A 57 -8.72 4.50 2.67
N LEU A 58 -7.80 4.96 3.53
CA LEU A 58 -8.00 4.95 4.98
C LEU A 58 -9.11 5.91 5.45
N ARG A 59 -9.37 6.98 4.69
CA ARG A 59 -10.51 7.88 4.94
C ARG A 59 -11.85 7.18 4.67
N GLU A 60 -11.89 6.35 3.63
CA GLU A 60 -13.08 5.58 3.25
C GLU A 60 -13.27 4.32 4.10
N GLN A 61 -12.18 3.67 4.50
CA GLN A 61 -12.16 2.38 5.19
C GLN A 61 -11.36 2.45 6.50
N PRO A 62 -11.81 3.22 7.52
CA PRO A 62 -11.04 3.45 8.74
C PRO A 62 -10.81 2.19 9.59
N GLY A 63 -11.56 1.12 9.35
CA GLY A 63 -11.39 -0.18 10.01
C GLY A 63 -10.25 -1.03 9.44
N CYS A 64 -9.71 -0.68 8.26
CA CYS A 64 -8.61 -1.41 7.64
C CYS A 64 -7.26 -0.93 8.16
N GLN A 65 -6.29 -1.84 8.21
CA GLN A 65 -4.88 -1.53 8.42
C GLN A 65 -4.13 -1.63 7.10
N VAL A 66 -3.19 -0.71 6.89
CA VAL A 66 -2.37 -0.66 5.67
C VAL A 66 -0.90 -0.78 6.02
N LEU A 67 -0.19 -1.66 5.31
CA LEU A 67 1.26 -1.72 5.26
C LEU A 67 1.74 -1.10 3.94
N ALA A 68 2.43 0.04 4.00
CA ALA A 68 3.04 0.65 2.81
C ALA A 68 4.42 0.04 2.55
N THR A 69 4.62 -0.53 1.36
CA THR A 69 5.89 -1.16 0.98
C THR A 69 6.35 -0.60 -0.36
N CYS A 70 7.53 0.02 -0.37
CA CYS A 70 8.24 0.39 -1.60
C CYS A 70 9.55 -0.41 -1.67
N ARG A 71 9.53 -1.58 -2.30
CA ARG A 71 10.67 -2.51 -2.30
C ARG A 71 11.63 -2.22 -3.45
N ARG A 72 12.94 -2.10 -3.15
CA ARG A 72 14.02 -1.87 -4.13
C ARG A 72 14.31 -3.13 -4.96
N ARG A 73 14.82 -2.94 -6.18
CA ARG A 73 15.25 -4.04 -7.08
C ARG A 73 16.31 -4.97 -6.46
N GLN A 74 17.26 -4.41 -5.70
CA GLN A 74 18.27 -5.20 -4.96
C GLN A 74 17.63 -6.22 -4.00
N ASN A 75 16.42 -5.92 -3.52
CA ASN A 75 15.66 -6.76 -2.60
C ASN A 75 14.48 -7.46 -3.32
N GLN A 76 14.58 -7.73 -4.62
CA GLN A 76 13.52 -8.38 -5.42
C GLN A 76 12.21 -7.57 -5.53
N GLY A 77 12.28 -6.24 -5.39
CA GLY A 77 11.19 -5.33 -5.72
C GLY A 77 11.34 -4.70 -7.10
N ARG A 78 10.53 -3.67 -7.39
CA ARG A 78 10.52 -2.98 -8.68
C ARG A 78 11.02 -1.53 -8.63
N PHE A 79 11.29 -0.99 -7.45
CA PHE A 79 11.79 0.36 -7.29
C PHE A 79 13.26 0.48 -7.69
N ASN A 80 13.57 1.41 -8.59
CA ASN A 80 14.91 1.64 -9.15
C ASN A 80 15.55 2.98 -8.73
N GLY A 81 14.85 3.80 -7.93
CA GLY A 81 15.39 5.04 -7.42
C GLY A 81 16.46 4.85 -6.33
N SER A 82 17.06 5.96 -5.93
CA SER A 82 17.96 6.10 -4.80
C SER A 82 17.28 5.81 -3.46
N VAL A 83 18.07 5.61 -2.41
CA VAL A 83 17.56 5.46 -1.05
C VAL A 83 16.81 6.72 -0.59
N GLU A 84 17.33 7.90 -0.93
CA GLU A 84 16.70 9.16 -0.58
C GLU A 84 15.32 9.31 -1.23
N GLU A 85 15.19 8.97 -2.52
CA GLU A 85 13.89 8.96 -3.21
C GLU A 85 12.93 7.95 -2.59
N GLN A 86 13.41 6.76 -2.21
CA GLN A 86 12.58 5.77 -1.52
C GLN A 86 12.07 6.30 -0.17
N LEU A 87 12.92 6.99 0.60
CA LEU A 87 12.54 7.61 1.87
C LEU A 87 11.58 8.79 1.71
N ARG A 88 11.56 9.47 0.57
CA ARG A 88 10.56 10.52 0.30
C ARG A 88 9.18 9.94 -0.04
N VAL A 89 9.12 8.71 -0.52
CA VAL A 89 7.86 8.01 -0.83
C VAL A 89 7.19 7.48 0.44
N LEU A 90 7.96 7.11 1.47
CA LEU A 90 7.49 6.49 2.72
C LEU A 90 7.34 7.52 3.85
#